data_AF-A0A6V8CUB5-F1
#
_entry.id   AF-A0A6V8CUB5-F1
#
_cell.length_a   1.000
_cell.length_b   1.000
_cell.length_c   1.000
_cell.angle_alpha   90.00
_cell.angle_beta   90.00
_cell.angle_gamma   90.00
#
_symmetry.space_group_name_H-M   'P 1'
#
loop_
_entity.id
_entity.type
_entity.pdbx_description
1 polymer ?
#
loop_
_entity_poly.entity_id
_entity_poly.type
_entity_poly.pdbx_seq_one_letter_code
_entity_poly.pdbx_strand_id
1 'polypeptide(L)'
;MNIDQRIENPILQRVELHFTMEHPAAPTPSLKEMIDFITKMEPGSKKECTFILDVTSRFGRSMTTGVAHVYENDEAAATTVPNFVKDRHVRRGAHAEAAAEPQVEEAVPEEESNEEESEEGA
;
A
#
# COMPACT_ATOMS: atom_id res chain seq x y z
N MET A 1 -1.49 -7.13 8.23
CA MET A 1 -2.43 -6.01 8.46
C MET A 1 -3.52 -6.50 9.37
N ASN A 2 -3.88 -5.69 10.34
CA ASN A 2 -4.90 -5.94 11.36
C ASN A 2 -5.98 -4.87 11.22
N ILE A 3 -7.25 -5.25 11.34
CA ILE A 3 -8.39 -4.32 11.37
C ILE A 3 -8.70 -4.07 12.85
N ASP A 4 -8.46 -2.85 13.30
CA ASP A 4 -8.67 -2.45 14.70
C ASP A 4 -10.15 -2.15 14.95
N GLN A 5 -10.84 -1.56 13.97
CA GLN A 5 -12.24 -1.19 14.08
C GLN A 5 -12.95 -1.28 12.73
N ARG A 6 -14.15 -1.88 12.75
CA ARG A 6 -15.07 -1.97 11.61
C ARG A 6 -16.38 -1.29 11.99
N ILE A 7 -16.74 -0.23 11.26
CA ILE A 7 -17.95 0.56 11.48
C ILE A 7 -18.81 0.47 10.22
N GLU A 8 -20.02 -0.04 10.34
CA GLU A 8 -20.97 -0.06 9.23
C GLU A 8 -21.82 1.22 9.26
N ASN A 9 -21.83 1.97 8.16
CA ASN A 9 -22.63 3.19 8.02
C ASN A 9 -23.70 2.99 6.93
N PRO A 10 -24.94 2.61 7.32
CA PRO A 10 -26.00 2.29 6.36
C PRO A 10 -26.52 3.52 5.61
N ILE A 11 -26.36 4.74 6.15
CA ILE A 11 -26.84 5.98 5.51
C ILE A 11 -25.98 6.32 4.29
N LEU A 12 -24.68 6.12 4.41
CA LEU A 12 -23.70 6.38 3.34
C LEU A 12 -23.33 5.12 2.56
N GLN A 13 -23.97 3.99 2.87
CA GLN A 13 -23.73 2.68 2.24
C GLN A 13 -22.24 2.35 2.17
N ARG A 14 -21.54 2.57 3.29
CA ARG A 14 -20.10 2.36 3.39
C ARG A 14 -19.70 1.66 4.67
N VAL A 15 -18.63 0.89 4.60
CA VAL A 15 -17.93 0.32 5.75
C VAL A 15 -16.65 1.12 5.97
N GLU A 16 -16.50 1.67 7.17
CA GLU A 16 -15.30 2.37 7.59
C GLU A 16 -14.39 1.39 8.35
N LEU A 17 -13.16 1.27 7.87
CA LEU A 17 -12.17 0.33 8.37
C LEU A 17 -10.98 1.10 8.90
N HIS A 18 -10.72 0.97 10.20
CA HIS A 18 -9.49 1.43 10.81
C HIS A 18 -8.53 0.26 10.82
N PHE A 19 -7.40 0.43 10.16
CA PHE A 19 -6.42 -0.63 10.01
C PHE A 19 -5.04 -0.19 10.46
N THR A 20 -4.31 -1.19 10.94
CA THR A 20 -2.91 -1.10 11.30
C THR A 20 -2.13 -2.11 10.47
N MET A 21 -1.04 -1.68 9.85
CA MET A 21 -0.16 -2.53 9.07
C MET A 21 1.29 -2.40 9.51
N GLU A 22 1.81 -3.51 10.01
CA GLU A 22 3.23 -3.69 10.28
C GLU A 22 3.94 -4.20 9.03
N HIS A 23 5.07 -3.60 8.70
CA HIS A 23 5.88 -3.91 7.52
C HIS A 23 7.37 -4.00 7.91
N PRO A 24 7.74 -4.99 8.75
CA PRO A 24 9.09 -5.11 9.29
C PRO A 24 10.12 -5.25 8.16
N ALA A 25 11.13 -4.37 8.16
CA ALA A 25 12.20 -4.30 7.15
C ALA A 25 11.76 -3.97 5.70
N ALA A 26 10.49 -3.70 5.46
CA ALA A 26 9.99 -3.24 4.16
C ALA A 26 9.77 -1.71 4.16
N PRO A 27 9.71 -1.07 2.98
CA PRO A 27 9.26 0.33 2.89
C PRO A 27 7.80 0.48 3.33
N THR A 28 7.38 1.72 3.57
CA THR A 28 5.97 2.02 3.79
C THR A 28 5.16 1.54 2.57
N PRO A 29 4.11 0.73 2.80
CA PRO A 29 3.29 0.15 1.73
C PRO A 29 2.74 1.21 0.78
N SER A 30 2.68 0.87 -0.49
CA SER A 30 2.07 1.71 -1.51
C SER A 30 0.54 1.73 -1.37
N LEU A 31 -0.08 2.76 -1.93
CA LEU A 31 -1.53 2.94 -1.86
C LEU A 31 -2.30 1.82 -2.57
N LYS A 32 -1.72 1.24 -3.62
CA LYS A 32 -2.28 0.12 -4.37
C LYS A 32 -2.28 -1.18 -3.54
N GLU A 33 -1.14 -1.49 -2.91
CA GLU A 33 -1.02 -2.68 -2.07
C GLU A 33 -1.99 -2.62 -0.88
N MET A 34 -2.17 -1.44 -0.27
CA MET A 34 -3.15 -1.27 0.81
C MET A 34 -4.58 -1.58 0.33
N ILE A 35 -4.99 -1.12 -0.84
CA ILE A 35 -6.32 -1.44 -1.41
C ILE A 35 -6.45 -2.94 -1.68
N ASP A 36 -5.40 -3.57 -2.20
CA ASP A 36 -5.39 -5.01 -2.43
C ASP A 36 -5.52 -5.81 -1.13
N PHE A 37 -4.86 -5.38 -0.04
CA PHE A 37 -5.02 -6.01 1.27
C PHE A 37 -6.42 -5.84 1.83
N ILE A 38 -7.00 -4.64 1.72
CA ILE A 38 -8.37 -4.36 2.17
C ILE A 38 -9.38 -5.22 1.38
N THR A 39 -9.21 -5.30 0.07
CA THR A 39 -10.09 -6.09 -0.82
C THR A 39 -10.02 -7.59 -0.50
N LYS A 40 -8.84 -8.09 -0.11
CA LYS A 40 -8.67 -9.49 0.31
C LYS A 40 -9.31 -9.79 1.68
N MET A 41 -9.34 -8.79 2.58
CA MET A 41 -9.89 -8.97 3.92
C MET A 41 -11.40 -8.86 3.97
N GLU A 42 -11.99 -7.92 3.23
CA GLU A 42 -13.43 -7.70 3.22
C GLU A 42 -14.09 -8.44 2.04
N PRO A 43 -14.80 -9.56 2.29
CA PRO A 43 -15.48 -10.29 1.23
C PRO A 43 -16.63 -9.44 0.66
N GLY A 44 -16.57 -9.14 -0.64
CA GLY A 44 -17.58 -8.34 -1.35
C GLY A 44 -17.11 -6.93 -1.74
N SER A 45 -15.90 -6.53 -1.34
CA SER A 45 -15.34 -5.25 -1.75
C SER A 45 -14.84 -5.27 -3.20
N LYS A 46 -15.17 -4.25 -3.98
CA LYS A 46 -14.53 -3.97 -5.26
C LYS A 46 -13.36 -3.02 -5.05
N LYS A 47 -12.25 -3.24 -5.78
CA LYS A 47 -11.10 -2.32 -5.75
C LYS A 47 -11.49 -0.91 -6.14
N GLU A 48 -12.41 -0.76 -7.08
CA GLU A 48 -12.90 0.52 -7.60
C GLU A 48 -13.73 1.31 -6.56
N CYS A 49 -14.42 0.62 -5.67
CA CYS A 49 -15.25 1.24 -4.62
C CYS A 49 -14.51 1.42 -3.28
N THR A 50 -13.21 1.12 -3.23
CA THR A 50 -12.39 1.18 -2.02
C THR A 50 -11.49 2.42 -2.04
N PHE A 51 -11.71 3.33 -1.09
CA PHE A 51 -10.94 4.56 -0.99
C PHE A 51 -10.24 4.66 0.36
N ILE A 52 -8.95 4.97 0.32
CA ILE A 52 -8.19 5.26 1.54
C ILE A 52 -8.24 6.77 1.74
N LEU A 53 -8.65 7.25 2.92
CA LEU A 53 -8.71 8.69 3.20
C LEU A 53 -7.39 9.15 3.81
N ASP A 54 -7.02 8.54 4.92
CA ASP A 54 -5.86 8.90 5.69
C ASP A 54 -4.92 7.72 5.87
N VAL A 55 -3.62 8.01 5.78
CA VAL A 55 -2.52 7.07 5.98
C VAL A 55 -1.44 7.81 6.75
N THR A 56 -1.22 7.38 7.98
CA THR A 56 -0.15 7.90 8.83
C THR A 56 0.85 6.79 9.10
N SER A 57 2.09 6.99 8.68
CA SER A 57 3.22 6.13 9.04
C SER A 57 3.96 6.75 10.22
N ARG A 58 4.29 5.94 11.22
CA ARG A 58 4.99 6.43 12.42
C ARG A 58 6.49 6.43 12.18
N PHE A 59 7.10 7.62 12.14
CA PHE A 59 8.55 7.75 11.92
C PHE A 59 9.38 6.90 12.90
N GLY A 60 10.37 6.18 12.36
CA GLY A 60 11.24 5.28 13.13
C GLY A 60 10.58 3.96 13.54
N ARG A 61 9.34 3.68 13.13
CA ARG A 61 8.68 2.39 13.30
C ARG A 61 8.12 1.90 11.97
N SER A 62 8.27 0.61 11.71
CA SER A 62 7.69 -0.05 10.54
C SER A 62 6.20 -0.32 10.71
N MET A 63 5.43 0.71 11.08
CA MET A 63 4.01 0.64 11.41
C MET A 63 3.25 1.79 10.75
N THR A 64 2.24 1.43 9.96
CA THR A 64 1.35 2.37 9.27
C THR A 64 -0.06 2.15 9.76
N THR A 65 -0.76 3.22 10.09
CA THR A 65 -2.18 3.21 10.43
C THR A 65 -2.96 4.00 9.40
N GLY A 66 -4.18 3.58 9.09
CA GLY A 66 -5.00 4.29 8.13
C GLY A 66 -6.49 4.06 8.31
N VAL A 67 -7.25 4.89 7.60
CA VAL A 67 -8.71 4.78 7.52
C VAL A 67 -9.10 4.55 6.07
N ALA A 68 -9.76 3.43 5.83
CA ALA A 68 -10.33 3.08 4.54
C ALA A 68 -11.86 3.18 4.59
N HIS A 69 -12.46 3.53 3.46
CA HIS A 69 -13.89 3.51 3.24
C HIS A 69 -14.16 2.60 2.05
N VAL A 70 -14.92 1.55 2.31
CA VAL A 70 -15.41 0.62 1.31
C VAL A 70 -16.86 0.98 1.03
N TYR A 71 -17.15 1.40 -0.18
CA TYR A 71 -18.52 1.72 -0.60
C TYR A 71 -19.17 0.49 -1.25
N GLU A 72 -20.47 0.32 -1.03
CA GLU A 72 -21.26 -0.72 -1.71
C GLU A 72 -21.60 -0.33 -3.16
N ASN A 73 -21.82 0.97 -3.40
CA ASN A 73 -22.24 1.52 -4.69
C ASN A 73 -21.27 2.60 -5.21
N ASP A 74 -21.04 2.60 -6.52
CA ASP A 74 -20.18 3.60 -7.19
C ASP A 74 -20.75 5.02 -7.12
N GLU A 75 -22.09 5.15 -7.17
CA GLU A 75 -22.75 6.45 -7.05
C GLU A 75 -22.50 7.09 -5.67
N ALA A 76 -22.57 6.29 -4.60
CA ALA A 76 -22.31 6.75 -3.25
C ALA A 76 -20.85 7.22 -3.07
N ALA A 77 -19.90 6.48 -3.68
CA ALA A 77 -18.51 6.89 -3.73
C ALA A 77 -18.31 8.18 -4.53
N ALA A 78 -18.97 8.32 -5.68
CA ALA A 78 -18.87 9.51 -6.52
C ALA A 78 -19.40 10.78 -5.83
N THR A 79 -20.47 10.70 -5.04
CA THR A 79 -21.02 11.87 -4.34
C THR A 79 -20.27 12.20 -3.05
N THR A 80 -19.84 11.19 -2.29
CA THR A 80 -19.34 11.39 -0.92
C THR A 80 -17.82 11.59 -0.88
N VAL A 81 -17.08 10.97 -1.78
CA VAL A 81 -15.61 11.03 -1.76
C VAL A 81 -15.12 12.39 -2.27
N PRO A 82 -14.25 13.09 -1.52
CA PRO A 82 -13.68 14.35 -1.98
C PRO A 82 -12.87 14.20 -3.28
N ASN A 83 -12.91 15.22 -4.14
CA ASN A 83 -12.24 15.19 -5.45
C ASN A 83 -10.73 14.93 -5.34
N PHE A 84 -10.05 15.50 -4.35
CA PHE A 84 -8.61 15.29 -4.15
C PHE A 84 -8.25 13.84 -3.83
N VAL A 85 -9.16 13.08 -3.20
CA VAL A 85 -8.95 11.67 -2.91
C VAL A 85 -9.04 10.88 -4.21
N LYS A 86 -10.04 11.15 -5.05
CA LYS A 86 -10.19 10.52 -6.36
C LYS A 86 -8.98 10.80 -7.25
N ASP A 87 -8.56 12.06 -7.35
CA ASP A 87 -7.38 12.46 -8.12
C ASP A 87 -6.12 11.77 -7.60
N ARG A 88 -5.95 11.63 -6.28
CA ARG A 88 -4.82 10.90 -5.69
C ARG A 88 -4.83 9.44 -6.11
N HIS A 89 -5.98 8.78 -6.09
CA HIS A 89 -6.10 7.36 -6.45
C HIS A 89 -5.84 7.16 -7.95
N VAL A 90 -6.29 8.07 -8.80
CA VAL A 90 -5.97 8.05 -10.25
C VAL A 90 -4.48 8.29 -10.47
N ARG A 91 -3.89 9.34 -9.90
CA ARG A 91 -2.47 9.70 -10.06
C ARG A 91 -1.51 8.63 -9.56
N ARG A 92 -1.89 7.90 -8.50
CA ARG A 92 -1.09 6.83 -7.90
C ARG A 92 -1.40 5.45 -8.50
N GLY A 93 -2.25 5.35 -9.53
CA GLY A 93 -2.59 4.08 -10.18
C GLY A 93 -3.25 3.08 -9.23
N ALA A 94 -3.96 3.57 -8.22
CA ALA A 94 -4.53 2.78 -7.14
C ALA A 94 -5.59 1.78 -7.61
N HIS A 95 -6.41 2.20 -8.58
CA HIS A 95 -7.43 1.39 -9.22
C HIS A 95 -6.97 0.81 -10.57
N ALA A 96 -5.76 1.12 -11.03
CA ALA A 96 -5.24 0.53 -12.24
C ALA A 96 -4.87 -0.93 -11.95
N GLU A 97 -5.39 -1.86 -12.76
CA GLU A 97 -4.93 -3.25 -12.76
C GLU A 97 -3.40 -3.30 -12.90
N ALA A 98 -2.77 -4.30 -12.27
CA ALA A 98 -1.33 -4.47 -12.26
C ALA A 98 -0.74 -4.52 -13.68
N ALA A 99 -0.30 -3.36 -14.19
CA ALA A 99 0.88 -3.33 -15.04
C ALA A 99 2.03 -3.86 -14.18
N ALA A 100 2.53 -5.01 -14.60
CA ALA A 100 3.57 -5.80 -13.95
C ALA A 100 4.72 -4.94 -13.42
N GLU A 101 5.16 -5.25 -12.20
CA GLU A 101 6.42 -4.79 -11.65
C GLU A 101 7.56 -5.25 -12.58
N PRO A 102 8.45 -4.37 -13.07
CA PRO A 102 9.75 -4.82 -13.50
C PRO A 102 10.50 -5.25 -12.24
N GLN A 103 10.79 -6.54 -12.17
CA GLN A 103 11.66 -7.16 -11.20
C GLN A 103 13.00 -6.41 -11.26
N VAL A 104 13.29 -5.63 -10.22
CA VAL A 104 14.61 -5.01 -10.06
C VAL A 104 15.50 -6.16 -9.60
N GLU A 105 16.21 -6.72 -10.56
CA GLU A 105 17.21 -7.76 -10.38
C GLU A 105 18.29 -7.21 -9.43
N GLU A 106 18.44 -7.87 -8.28
CA GLU A 106 19.46 -7.64 -7.27
C GLU A 106 20.85 -7.66 -7.92
N ALA A 107 21.43 -6.47 -8.12
CA ALA A 107 22.86 -6.34 -8.35
C ALA A 107 23.57 -6.60 -7.02
N VAL A 108 23.97 -7.85 -6.81
CA VAL A 108 24.91 -8.25 -5.76
C VAL A 108 26.29 -7.70 -6.13
N PRO A 109 26.95 -6.86 -5.31
CA PRO A 109 28.37 -6.60 -5.45
C PRO A 109 29.12 -7.67 -4.64
N GLU A 110 29.85 -8.56 -5.30
CA GLU A 110 30.91 -9.33 -4.65
C GLU A 110 32.16 -8.46 -4.58
N GLU A 111 32.48 -8.02 -3.36
CA GLU A 111 33.79 -7.49 -2.98
C GLU A 111 34.82 -8.63 -2.92
N GLU A 112 36.02 -8.30 -3.42
CA GLU A 112 37.37 -8.85 -3.23
C GLU A 112 37.58 -10.04 -2.26
N SER A 113 38.32 -11.05 -2.76
CA SER A 113 39.58 -11.50 -2.14
C SER A 113 40.26 -12.57 -3.01
N ASN A 114 41.46 -12.30 -3.54
CA ASN A 114 42.64 -13.08 -3.17
C ASN A 114 43.93 -12.36 -3.65
N GLU A 115 44.77 -12.01 -2.68
CA GLU A 115 46.16 -11.59 -2.86
C GLU A 115 46.99 -12.75 -3.43
N GLU A 116 47.94 -12.46 -4.31
CA GLU A 116 49.24 -13.16 -4.28
C GLU A 116 50.34 -12.23 -4.80
N GLU A 117 51.12 -11.78 -3.83
CA GLU A 117 52.38 -11.05 -3.89
C GLU A 117 53.49 -11.93 -4.47
N SER A 118 54.28 -11.43 -5.42
CA SER A 118 55.65 -11.92 -5.63
C SER A 118 56.54 -10.83 -6.23
N GLU A 119 57.28 -10.21 -5.30
CA GLU A 119 58.69 -9.79 -5.36
C GLU A 119 59.23 -8.95 -6.53
N GLU A 120 59.59 -7.72 -6.16
CA GLU A 120 60.85 -6.98 -6.37
C GLU A 120 61.80 -7.31 -7.54
N GLY A 121 62.30 -6.23 -8.14
CA GLY A 121 63.21 -6.23 -9.27
C GLY A 121 64.70 -6.33 -8.93
N ALA A 122 65.48 -6.55 -10.00
CA ALA A 122 66.89 -6.18 -10.16
C ALA A 122 67.26 -6.25 -11.66
#